data_AF-A0A426CP23-F1
#
_entry.id   AF-A0A426CP23-F1
#
_cell.length_a   1.000
_cell.length_b   1.000
_cell.length_c   1.000
_cell.angle_alpha   90.00
_cell.angle_beta   90.00
_cell.angle_gamma   90.00
#
_symmetry.space_group_name_H-M   'P 1'
#
loop_
_entity.id
_entity.type
_entity.pdbx_description
1 polymer ?
#
loop_
_entity_poly.entity_id
_entity_poly.type
_entity_poly.pdbx_seq_one_letter_code
_entity_poly.pdbx_strand_id
1 'polypeptide(L)'
;MMGRTTFGTKRLASIWKQNSELKEAMTFETSPRGKSMFWCPGDTFPKRRASLTWNRSYSMLNDMIAPPAGYTTGGGQLGIRVSDIPAPAQTILITDKSELDNIVGAWACHNVRNPTQQLSIVGGAAGPKMHKGKFNYLFADGHVKLLHPNDTIGTGTLANPKGMWTLDAGD
;
A
#
# COMPACT_ATOMS: atom_id res chain seq x y z
N MET A 1 30.78 -47.58 -42.66
CA MET A 1 30.83 -46.13 -42.38
C MET A 1 29.41 -45.58 -42.38
N MET A 2 28.85 -45.23 -41.23
CA MET A 2 27.58 -44.48 -41.13
C MET A 2 27.82 -43.33 -40.14
N GLY A 3 27.60 -42.11 -40.63
CA GLY A 3 27.88 -40.86 -39.92
C GLY A 3 26.87 -40.58 -38.81
N ARG A 4 27.37 -40.08 -37.68
CA ARG A 4 26.56 -39.48 -36.61
C ARG A 4 26.25 -38.03 -36.97
N THR A 5 24.98 -37.73 -37.16
CA THR A 5 24.45 -36.36 -37.24
C THR A 5 24.33 -35.77 -35.83
N THR A 6 25.13 -34.73 -35.55
CA THR A 6 25.01 -33.90 -34.34
C THR A 6 23.80 -32.96 -34.48
N PHE A 7 22.71 -33.26 -33.77
CA PHE A 7 21.56 -32.36 -33.66
C PHE A 7 21.83 -31.26 -32.61
N GLY A 8 21.53 -30.02 -33.01
CA GLY A 8 21.99 -28.78 -32.40
C GLY A 8 21.61 -28.54 -30.93
N THR A 9 22.64 -28.20 -30.14
CA THR A 9 22.58 -27.64 -28.78
C THR A 9 21.98 -26.23 -28.70
N LYS A 10 21.61 -25.61 -29.83
CA LYS A 10 21.12 -24.23 -29.88
C LYS A 10 19.69 -24.03 -29.35
N ARG A 11 18.85 -25.07 -29.32
CA ARG A 11 17.45 -24.95 -28.86
C ARG A 11 17.29 -24.99 -27.34
N LEU A 12 18.24 -25.59 -26.62
CA LEU A 12 18.22 -25.60 -25.15
C LEU A 12 18.63 -24.23 -24.58
N ALA A 13 19.61 -23.56 -25.19
CA ALA A 13 20.06 -22.24 -24.72
C ALA A 13 18.97 -21.15 -24.78
N SER A 14 18.03 -21.21 -25.74
CA SER A 14 16.93 -20.22 -25.81
C SER A 14 15.87 -20.45 -24.74
N ILE A 15 15.62 -21.70 -24.33
CA ILE A 15 14.69 -22.05 -23.25
C ILE A 15 15.26 -21.60 -21.89
N TRP A 16 16.57 -21.71 -21.69
CA TRP A 16 17.23 -21.19 -20.48
C TRP A 16 17.21 -19.65 -20.40
N LYS A 17 17.29 -18.95 -21.55
CA LYS A 17 17.21 -17.48 -21.59
C LYS A 17 15.80 -16.95 -21.33
N GLN A 18 14.78 -17.62 -21.86
CA GLN A 18 13.38 -17.28 -21.61
C GLN A 18 12.98 -17.55 -20.14
N ASN A 19 13.56 -18.58 -19.52
CA ASN A 19 13.38 -18.86 -18.09
C ASN A 19 14.17 -17.92 -17.17
N SER A 20 15.22 -17.22 -17.65
CA SER A 20 15.88 -16.18 -16.85
C SER A 20 15.11 -14.87 -16.83
N GLU A 21 14.35 -14.54 -17.87
CA GLU A 21 13.46 -13.37 -17.88
C GLU A 21 12.24 -13.60 -16.97
N LEU A 22 11.77 -14.84 -16.83
CA LEU A 22 10.76 -15.22 -15.83
C LEU A 22 11.27 -15.21 -14.38
N LYS A 23 12.59 -15.10 -14.14
CA LYS A 23 13.13 -14.89 -12.79
C LYS A 23 13.06 -13.43 -12.34
N GLU A 24 12.79 -12.47 -13.23
CA GLU A 24 12.50 -11.09 -12.80
C GLU A 24 11.07 -10.94 -12.25
N ALA A 25 10.20 -11.94 -12.46
CA ALA A 25 8.93 -12.08 -11.76
C ALA A 25 9.08 -12.72 -10.37
N MET A 26 10.31 -12.93 -9.89
CA MET A 26 10.58 -13.48 -8.57
C MET A 26 10.37 -12.39 -7.51
N THR A 27 9.13 -12.36 -7.03
CA THR A 27 8.68 -11.89 -5.72
C THR A 27 9.16 -10.49 -5.31
N PHE A 28 8.22 -9.55 -5.37
CA PHE A 28 8.22 -8.29 -4.61
C PHE A 28 8.72 -8.45 -3.16
N GLU A 29 8.54 -9.66 -2.58
CA GLU A 29 9.01 -10.09 -1.28
C GLU A 29 10.51 -10.44 -1.16
N THR A 30 11.35 -10.34 -2.20
CA THR A 30 12.79 -10.70 -2.11
C THR A 30 13.77 -9.60 -2.52
N SER A 31 13.31 -8.55 -3.23
CA SER A 31 14.14 -7.39 -3.55
C SER A 31 14.33 -6.47 -2.33
N PRO A 32 15.58 -6.14 -1.92
CA PRO A 32 15.83 -5.14 -0.88
C PRO A 32 15.22 -3.77 -1.20
N ARG A 33 15.14 -3.40 -2.49
CA ARG A 33 14.54 -2.15 -2.97
C ARG A 33 13.01 -2.21 -3.01
N GLY A 34 12.45 -3.38 -3.34
CA GLY A 34 11.00 -3.61 -3.38
C GLY A 34 10.36 -3.64 -1.99
N LYS A 35 11.12 -4.02 -0.95
CA LYS A 35 10.66 -4.01 0.44
C LYS A 35 10.66 -2.62 1.06
N SER A 36 11.72 -1.85 0.83
CA SER A 36 11.88 -0.54 1.48
C SER A 36 10.86 0.49 1.01
N MET A 37 10.31 0.36 -0.20
CA MET A 37 9.38 1.35 -0.74
C MET A 37 8.03 1.37 -0.01
N PHE A 38 7.64 0.27 0.62
CA PHE A 38 6.37 0.20 1.34
C PHE A 38 6.48 0.57 2.80
N TRP A 39 7.68 0.91 3.29
CA TRP A 39 7.92 1.14 4.71
C TRP A 39 8.32 2.59 4.93
N CYS A 40 7.85 3.18 6.03
CA CYS A 40 8.32 4.48 6.46
C CYS A 40 9.72 4.34 7.09
N PRO A 41 10.77 5.00 6.56
CA PRO A 41 12.10 4.97 7.16
C PRO A 41 12.16 5.61 8.54
N GLY A 42 11.25 6.54 8.82
CA GLY A 42 11.11 7.20 10.13
C GLY A 42 10.25 6.44 11.13
N ASP A 43 9.79 5.25 10.79
CA ASP A 43 9.06 4.40 11.72
C ASP A 43 10.02 3.69 12.69
N THR A 44 10.11 4.21 13.90
CA THR A 44 11.00 3.69 14.96
C THR A 44 10.27 2.84 16.00
N PHE A 45 9.00 2.50 15.79
CA PHE A 45 8.23 1.77 16.82
C PHE A 45 8.59 0.29 16.84
N PRO A 46 8.52 -0.34 18.04
CA PRO A 46 8.89 -1.73 18.21
C PRO A 46 7.97 -2.65 17.41
N LYS A 47 8.57 -3.61 16.73
CA LYS A 47 7.89 -4.72 16.06
C LYS A 47 7.29 -5.65 17.12
N ARG A 48 6.09 -6.20 16.89
CA ARG A 48 5.40 -7.09 17.84
C ARG A 48 6.20 -8.33 18.23
N ARG A 49 6.95 -8.89 17.30
CA ARG A 49 7.76 -10.10 17.51
C ARG A 49 9.19 -9.78 17.14
N ALA A 50 10.12 -9.99 18.06
CA ALA A 50 11.56 -9.86 17.79
C ALA A 50 12.03 -10.76 16.62
N SER A 51 11.27 -11.81 16.28
CA SER A 51 11.49 -12.69 15.14
C SER A 51 10.94 -12.19 13.81
N LEU A 52 10.07 -11.17 13.79
CA LEU A 52 9.62 -10.55 12.56
C LEU A 52 10.66 -9.52 12.13
N THR A 53 11.33 -9.79 11.01
CA THR A 53 12.32 -8.88 10.42
C THR A 53 11.67 -7.69 9.70
N TRP A 54 10.36 -7.68 9.54
CA TRP A 54 9.61 -6.75 8.69
C TRP A 54 9.24 -5.45 9.41
N ASN A 55 9.45 -4.30 8.77
CA ASN A 55 8.87 -3.04 9.23
C ASN A 55 7.38 -3.00 8.86
N ARG A 56 6.61 -2.18 9.60
CA ARG A 56 5.23 -1.92 9.23
C ARG A 56 5.19 -1.25 7.86
N SER A 57 4.19 -1.61 7.08
CA SER A 57 3.98 -1.07 5.75
C SER A 57 3.00 0.10 5.77
N TYR A 58 2.99 0.93 4.75
CA TYR A 58 1.91 1.87 4.56
C TYR A 58 0.60 1.11 4.32
N SER A 59 -0.50 1.69 4.78
CA SER A 59 -1.83 1.15 4.63
C SER A 59 -2.59 1.81 3.49
N MET A 60 -3.31 0.96 2.77
CA MET A 60 -4.28 1.36 1.79
C MET A 60 -5.63 1.71 2.42
N LEU A 61 -6.43 2.52 1.74
CA LEU A 61 -7.83 2.70 2.12
C LEU A 61 -8.63 1.42 1.87
N ASN A 62 -9.41 0.96 2.86
CA ASN A 62 -10.25 -0.24 2.69
C ASN A 62 -11.55 0.05 1.94
N ASP A 63 -12.15 1.18 2.26
CA ASP A 63 -13.46 1.60 1.80
C ASP A 63 -13.28 3.07 1.44
N MET A 64 -13.35 3.39 0.15
CA MET A 64 -13.57 4.78 -0.21
C MET A 64 -14.93 5.16 0.34
N ILE A 65 -14.97 6.16 1.20
CA ILE A 65 -16.22 6.69 1.72
C ILE A 65 -16.82 7.47 0.54
N ALA A 66 -17.95 6.98 -0.01
CA ALA A 66 -18.55 7.44 -1.26
C ALA A 66 -17.74 7.15 -2.55
N PRO A 67 -17.70 5.89 -3.01
CA PRO A 67 -17.15 5.59 -4.33
C PRO A 67 -18.14 5.96 -5.46
N PRO A 68 -17.67 6.21 -6.69
CA PRO A 68 -18.53 6.48 -7.83
C PRO A 68 -19.55 5.36 -8.08
N ALA A 69 -20.69 5.73 -8.66
CA ALA A 69 -21.75 4.78 -9.02
C ALA A 69 -21.21 3.64 -9.91
N GLY A 70 -21.53 2.40 -9.56
CA GLY A 70 -21.05 1.19 -10.25
C GLY A 70 -19.84 0.52 -9.61
N TYR A 71 -19.20 1.16 -8.63
CA TYR A 71 -18.16 0.54 -7.79
C TYR A 71 -18.79 0.01 -6.49
N THR A 72 -18.75 -1.31 -6.28
CA THR A 72 -19.30 -1.93 -5.07
C THR A 72 -18.20 -2.13 -4.03
N THR A 73 -18.44 -1.67 -2.80
CA THR A 73 -17.58 -1.95 -1.62
C THR A 73 -17.80 -3.39 -1.16
N GLY A 74 -17.52 -4.36 -2.03
CA GLY A 74 -17.71 -5.80 -1.81
C GLY A 74 -16.60 -6.42 -0.96
N GLY A 75 -16.20 -5.76 0.13
CA GLY A 75 -15.16 -6.25 1.05
C GLY A 75 -13.75 -6.31 0.45
N GLY A 76 -13.53 -5.65 -0.69
CA GLY A 76 -12.24 -5.59 -1.38
C GLY A 76 -11.94 -4.18 -1.87
N GLN A 77 -10.66 -3.93 -2.09
CA GLN A 77 -10.15 -2.66 -2.58
C GLN A 77 -10.70 -2.36 -3.98
N LEU A 78 -11.29 -1.19 -4.18
CA LEU A 78 -11.83 -0.79 -5.47
C LEU A 78 -10.68 -0.52 -6.46
N GLY A 79 -10.70 -1.19 -7.60
CA GLY A 79 -9.82 -0.87 -8.73
C GLY A 79 -10.41 0.29 -9.51
N ILE A 80 -10.01 1.52 -9.20
CA ILE A 80 -10.48 2.74 -9.86
C ILE A 80 -9.39 3.27 -10.78
N ARG A 81 -9.75 3.71 -11.98
CA ARG A 81 -8.80 4.37 -12.87
C ARG A 81 -8.49 5.76 -12.32
N VAL A 82 -7.22 6.17 -12.37
CA VAL A 82 -6.82 7.52 -11.92
C VAL A 82 -7.60 8.62 -12.68
N SER A 83 -7.96 8.37 -13.94
CA SER A 83 -8.81 9.27 -14.75
C SER A 83 -10.22 9.48 -14.19
N ASP A 84 -10.70 8.55 -13.37
CA ASP A 84 -12.05 8.56 -12.81
C ASP A 84 -12.08 9.23 -11.42
N ILE A 85 -10.93 9.70 -10.92
CA ILE A 85 -10.79 10.43 -9.67
C ILE A 85 -10.93 11.93 -9.99
N PRO A 86 -12.02 12.61 -9.55
CA PRO A 86 -12.27 13.99 -9.94
C PRO A 86 -11.20 14.99 -9.46
N ALA A 87 -10.61 14.75 -8.29
CA ALA A 87 -9.63 15.62 -7.66
C ALA A 87 -8.42 14.82 -7.14
N PRO A 88 -7.55 14.29 -8.03
CA PRO A 88 -6.51 13.34 -7.63
C PRO A 88 -5.46 13.94 -6.69
N ALA A 89 -5.21 15.25 -6.77
CA ALA A 89 -4.34 15.99 -5.86
C ALA A 89 -4.97 16.25 -4.46
N GLN A 90 -6.24 15.88 -4.27
CA GLN A 90 -6.96 16.03 -3.01
C GLN A 90 -7.48 14.68 -2.47
N THR A 91 -7.35 13.59 -3.22
CA THR A 91 -7.74 12.24 -2.79
C THR A 91 -6.54 11.45 -2.27
N ILE A 92 -6.63 10.91 -1.06
CA ILE A 92 -5.61 10.03 -0.47
C ILE A 92 -5.68 8.64 -1.14
N LEU A 93 -4.51 8.09 -1.45
CA LEU A 93 -4.32 6.75 -2.00
C LEU A 93 -3.77 5.77 -0.96
N ILE A 94 -2.72 6.17 -0.25
CA ILE A 94 -2.01 5.35 0.75
C ILE A 94 -1.60 6.27 1.91
N THR A 95 -1.64 5.76 3.15
CA THR A 95 -1.18 6.50 4.31
C THR A 95 -0.59 5.59 5.38
N ASP A 96 0.07 6.18 6.38
CA ASP A 96 0.60 5.47 7.51
C ASP A 96 -0.52 4.85 8.39
N LYS A 97 -0.22 3.68 8.94
CA LYS A 97 -0.95 3.09 10.05
C LYS A 97 0.02 2.34 10.94
N SER A 98 -0.04 2.63 12.22
CA SER A 98 0.94 2.11 13.18
C SER A 98 0.56 0.77 13.82
N GLU A 99 -0.46 0.09 13.32
CA GLU A 99 -0.92 -1.16 13.93
C GLU A 99 0.13 -2.27 13.82
N LEU A 100 0.20 -3.15 14.82
CA LEU A 100 1.03 -4.34 14.73
C LEU A 100 0.53 -5.23 13.59
N ASP A 101 1.45 -5.95 12.94
CA ASP A 101 1.15 -6.84 11.82
C ASP A 101 0.56 -6.14 10.57
N ASN A 102 0.60 -4.80 10.51
CA ASN A 102 0.39 -4.02 9.28
C ASN A 102 1.58 -4.24 8.33
N ILE A 103 1.51 -5.27 7.49
CA ILE A 103 2.55 -5.66 6.55
C ILE A 103 1.88 -5.86 5.18
N VAL A 104 2.55 -5.44 4.10
CA VAL A 104 2.07 -5.71 2.73
C VAL A 104 1.80 -7.21 2.55
N GLY A 105 0.62 -7.55 2.01
CA GLY A 105 0.21 -8.93 1.76
C GLY A 105 -0.37 -9.67 2.98
N ALA A 106 -0.42 -9.06 4.16
CA ALA A 106 -1.07 -9.65 5.33
C ALA A 106 -2.60 -9.67 5.18
N TRP A 107 -3.25 -10.70 5.72
CA TRP A 107 -4.71 -10.87 5.68
C TRP A 107 -5.48 -9.88 6.57
N ALA A 108 -4.81 -9.23 7.52
CA ALA A 108 -5.39 -8.29 8.48
C ALA A 108 -4.45 -7.10 8.73
N CYS A 109 -4.99 -6.05 9.37
CA CYS A 109 -4.25 -4.87 9.83
C CYS A 109 -3.58 -4.00 8.74
N HIS A 110 -3.67 -4.37 7.47
CA HIS A 110 -3.03 -3.71 6.32
C HIS A 110 -3.78 -2.48 5.77
N ASN A 111 -5.03 -2.28 6.20
CA ASN A 111 -5.90 -1.25 5.67
C ASN A 111 -6.27 -0.18 6.72
N VAL A 112 -6.65 1.00 6.25
CA VAL A 112 -7.12 2.12 7.07
C VAL A 112 -8.44 2.64 6.51
N ARG A 113 -9.44 2.83 7.37
CA ARG A 113 -10.77 3.32 6.98
C ARG A 113 -10.97 4.79 7.29
N ASN A 114 -10.32 5.26 8.35
CA ASN A 114 -10.50 6.61 8.84
C ASN A 114 -9.32 7.03 9.73
N PRO A 115 -9.19 8.35 9.99
CA PRO A 115 -8.22 8.91 10.92
C PRO A 115 -8.22 8.32 12.34
N THR A 116 -9.39 7.90 12.85
CA THR A 116 -9.47 7.32 14.20
C THR A 116 -8.60 6.07 14.32
N GLN A 117 -8.50 5.26 13.27
CA GLN A 117 -7.60 4.10 13.24
C GLN A 117 -6.12 4.47 13.25
N GLN A 118 -5.74 5.60 12.63
CA GLN A 118 -4.36 6.09 12.66
C GLN A 118 -3.96 6.58 14.05
N LEU A 119 -4.92 7.18 14.77
CA LEU A 119 -4.74 7.72 16.12
C LEU A 119 -4.97 6.69 17.24
N SER A 120 -5.48 5.50 16.89
CA SER A 120 -5.69 4.42 17.86
C SER A 120 -4.36 3.96 18.46
N ILE A 121 -4.41 3.52 19.72
CA ILE A 121 -3.31 2.82 20.41
C ILE A 121 -3.63 1.34 20.64
N VAL A 122 -4.80 0.89 20.19
CA VAL A 122 -5.24 -0.50 20.30
C VAL A 122 -4.44 -1.38 19.34
N GLY A 123 -4.22 -2.65 19.69
CA GLY A 123 -3.47 -3.57 18.84
C GLY A 123 -1.98 -3.24 18.72
N GLY A 124 -1.42 -2.51 19.69
CA GLY A 124 -0.03 -2.05 19.69
C GLY A 124 0.27 -0.95 18.68
N ALA A 125 -0.76 -0.23 18.25
CA ALA A 125 -0.61 0.97 17.47
C ALA A 125 0.14 2.07 18.26
N ALA A 126 1.00 2.81 17.54
CA ALA A 126 1.73 3.94 18.10
C ALA A 126 0.86 5.20 18.20
N GLY A 127 -0.22 5.25 17.41
CA GLY A 127 -1.17 6.35 17.40
C GLY A 127 -0.47 7.71 17.23
N PRO A 128 -0.75 8.69 18.11
CA PRO A 128 -0.14 10.02 18.09
C PRO A 128 1.38 10.05 18.28
N LYS A 129 2.00 8.95 18.75
CA LYS A 129 3.45 8.89 18.89
C LYS A 129 4.14 8.77 17.52
N MET A 130 3.45 8.23 16.51
CA MET A 130 3.95 8.17 15.14
C MET A 130 4.00 9.58 14.54
N HIS A 131 5.18 9.97 14.05
CA HIS A 131 5.50 11.30 13.51
C HIS A 131 4.86 12.49 14.24
N LYS A 132 4.79 12.42 15.58
CA LYS A 132 4.19 13.47 16.44
C LYS A 132 2.72 13.76 16.08
N GLY A 133 1.95 12.72 15.74
CA GLY A 133 0.53 12.81 15.41
C GLY A 133 0.26 13.33 13.99
N LYS A 134 1.29 13.32 13.14
CA LYS A 134 1.18 13.52 11.70
C LYS A 134 1.40 12.19 10.99
N PHE A 135 0.95 12.10 9.76
CA PHE A 135 1.09 10.90 8.96
C PHE A 135 1.45 11.28 7.52
N ASN A 136 2.19 10.41 6.84
CA ASN A 136 2.44 10.55 5.43
C ASN A 136 1.16 10.16 4.68
N TYR A 137 0.74 11.02 3.77
CA TYR A 137 -0.40 10.81 2.87
C TYR A 137 0.11 10.90 1.44
N LEU A 138 0.08 9.78 0.73
CA LEU A 138 0.26 9.74 -0.71
C LEU A 138 -1.08 10.02 -1.37
N PHE A 139 -1.13 10.98 -2.27
CA PHE A 139 -2.32 11.36 -3.03
C PHE A 139 -2.37 10.63 -4.37
N ALA A 140 -3.56 10.57 -4.97
CA ALA A 140 -3.80 9.81 -6.21
C ALA A 140 -3.04 10.36 -7.44
N ASP A 141 -2.60 11.62 -7.42
CA ASP A 141 -1.70 12.20 -8.44
C ASP A 141 -0.21 11.88 -8.21
N GLY A 142 0.13 11.21 -7.10
CA GLY A 142 1.48 10.76 -6.76
C GLY A 142 2.27 11.69 -5.84
N HIS A 143 1.75 12.85 -5.42
CA HIS A 143 2.46 13.68 -4.45
C HIS A 143 2.24 13.19 -3.01
N VAL A 144 3.15 13.55 -2.10
CA VAL A 144 3.08 13.18 -0.68
C VAL A 144 3.01 14.42 0.19
N LYS A 145 2.20 14.38 1.26
CA LYS A 145 2.18 15.40 2.32
C LYS A 145 2.25 14.75 3.70
N LEU A 146 2.87 15.47 4.64
CA LEU A 146 2.83 15.14 6.06
C LEU A 146 1.77 16.03 6.74
N LEU A 147 0.62 15.46 7.10
CA LEU A 147 -0.53 16.21 7.61
C LEU A 147 -0.98 15.70 8.98
N HIS A 148 -1.68 16.54 9.75
CA HIS A 148 -2.47 16.03 10.86
C HIS A 148 -3.76 15.40 10.31
N PRO A 149 -4.28 14.33 10.94
CA PRO A 149 -5.52 13.73 10.44
C PRO A 149 -6.70 14.69 10.43
N ASN A 150 -6.76 15.66 11.33
CA ASN A 150 -7.79 16.71 11.33
C ASN A 150 -7.77 17.57 10.04
N ASP A 151 -6.62 17.72 9.38
CA ASP A 151 -6.50 18.51 8.15
C ASP A 151 -7.05 17.75 6.93
N THR A 152 -7.36 16.45 7.09
CA THR A 152 -7.74 15.56 5.98
C THR A 152 -9.24 15.28 5.89
N ILE A 153 -10.01 15.60 6.93
CA ILE A 153 -11.41 15.15 7.09
C ILE A 153 -12.46 16.03 6.42
N GLY A 154 -12.07 17.17 5.84
CA GLY A 154 -13.01 18.13 5.25
C GLY A 154 -14.09 18.54 6.27
N THR A 155 -15.36 18.46 5.86
CA THR A 155 -16.51 18.73 6.75
C THR A 155 -16.93 17.55 7.64
N GLY A 156 -16.17 16.44 7.61
CA GLY A 156 -16.45 15.22 8.35
C GLY A 156 -15.90 15.20 9.77
N THR A 157 -15.76 13.98 10.31
CA THR A 157 -15.17 13.72 11.63
C THR A 157 -14.03 12.71 11.51
N LEU A 158 -13.23 12.54 12.57
CA LEU A 158 -12.16 11.53 12.57
C LEU A 158 -12.67 10.08 12.38
N ALA A 159 -13.91 9.79 12.76
CA ALA A 159 -14.50 8.45 12.65
C ALA A 159 -15.24 8.26 11.32
N ASN A 160 -15.83 9.34 10.80
CA ASN A 160 -16.51 9.40 9.52
C ASN A 160 -15.98 10.60 8.72
N PRO A 161 -14.77 10.47 8.13
CA PRO A 161 -14.13 11.57 7.43
C PRO A 161 -14.82 11.84 6.09
N LYS A 162 -14.66 13.07 5.64
CA LYS A 162 -14.96 13.52 4.28
C LYS A 162 -13.67 14.05 3.64
N GLY A 163 -13.80 14.80 2.56
CA GLY A 163 -12.71 15.52 1.93
C GLY A 163 -11.71 14.54 1.34
N MET A 164 -10.50 14.49 1.90
CA MET A 164 -9.41 13.74 1.27
C MET A 164 -9.58 12.20 1.32
N TRP A 165 -10.55 11.70 2.09
CA TRP A 165 -10.85 10.28 2.27
C TRP A 165 -11.92 9.74 1.30
N THR A 166 -12.51 10.60 0.47
CA THR A 166 -13.62 10.28 -0.41
C THR A 166 -13.24 10.51 -1.88
N LEU A 167 -14.13 10.11 -2.79
CA LEU A 167 -14.07 10.48 -4.20
C LEU A 167 -15.09 11.56 -4.59
N ASP A 168 -15.91 12.00 -3.64
CA ASP A 168 -16.86 13.08 -3.88
C ASP A 168 -16.09 14.40 -4.02
N ALA A 169 -16.38 15.16 -5.06
CA ALA A 169 -15.76 16.46 -5.22
C ALA A 169 -16.47 17.49 -4.33
N GLY A 170 -15.75 18.11 -3.40
CA GLY A 170 -16.21 19.32 -2.68
C GLY A 170 -16.81 19.10 -1.28
N ASP A 171 -16.38 18.05 -0.58
CA ASP A 171 -16.86 17.62 0.73
C ASP A 171 -15.92 17.93 1.93
#